data_AF-A0A3N4MM69-F1
#
_entry.id   AF-A0A3N4MM69-F1
#
_cell.length_a   1.000
_cell.length_b   1.000
_cell.length_c   1.000
_cell.angle_alpha   90.00
_cell.angle_beta   90.00
_cell.angle_gamma   90.00
#
_symmetry.space_group_name_H-M   'P 1'
#
loop_
_entity.id
_entity.type
_entity.pdbx_description
1 polymer ?
#
loop_
_entity_poly.entity_id
_entity_poly.type
_entity_poly.pdbx_seq_one_letter_code
_entity_poly.pdbx_strand_id
1 'polypeptide(L)'
;MSNKKIEDWVLVAVSLFPAAVFLLTPAQAVSPAEHQLAAFVDEYLFGQGYYKPEAYPFAAKLTNSFSFILAVAAAIIFSLSQYHKKIQFDSANHIIGMFIFLALMAFTVWLTVVHQDFSMTKGVSFGTKASFHNNPVLFLFMMVCKTSVIYFAIRYTLAVLTTFLLEWKEYRERKGKQ
;
A
#
# COMPACT_ATOMS: atom_id res chain seq x y z
N MET A 1 -21.40 13.68 -8.81
CA MET A 1 -20.65 13.70 -7.53
C MET A 1 -19.34 14.43 -7.77
N SER A 2 -18.90 15.37 -6.90
CA SER A 2 -17.63 16.08 -7.12
C SER A 2 -16.44 15.11 -7.04
N ASN A 3 -15.44 15.24 -7.92
CA ASN A 3 -14.24 14.38 -7.95
C ASN A 3 -13.54 14.32 -6.58
N LYS A 4 -13.61 15.37 -5.78
CA LYS A 4 -13.07 15.41 -4.42
C LYS A 4 -13.79 14.43 -3.49
N LYS A 5 -15.13 14.35 -3.58
CA LYS A 5 -15.91 13.38 -2.79
C LYS A 5 -15.56 11.94 -3.17
N ILE A 6 -15.31 11.67 -4.45
CA ILE A 6 -14.91 10.33 -4.92
C ILE A 6 -13.53 9.96 -4.35
N GLU A 7 -12.59 10.92 -4.32
CA GLU A 7 -11.26 10.73 -3.71
C GLU A 7 -11.35 10.38 -2.23
N ASP A 8 -12.17 11.11 -1.48
CA ASP A 8 -12.38 10.87 -0.05
C ASP A 8 -12.92 9.45 0.19
N TRP A 9 -13.86 8.98 -0.63
CA TRP A 9 -14.36 7.60 -0.55
C TRP A 9 -13.32 6.56 -0.91
N VAL A 10 -12.48 6.82 -1.91
CA VAL A 10 -11.37 5.93 -2.28
C VAL A 10 -10.37 5.83 -1.14
N LEU A 11 -10.02 6.95 -0.50
CA LEU A 11 -9.12 6.97 0.66
C LEU A 11 -9.70 6.20 1.84
N VAL A 12 -10.99 6.38 2.13
CA VAL A 12 -11.70 5.61 3.16
C VAL A 12 -11.69 4.12 2.81
N ALA A 13 -11.96 3.77 1.55
CA ALA A 13 -11.94 2.38 1.10
C ALA A 13 -10.55 1.75 1.24
N VAL A 14 -9.50 2.41 0.75
CA VAL A 14 -8.10 1.93 0.87
C VAL A 14 -7.68 1.79 2.33
N SER A 15 -8.17 2.65 3.22
CA SER A 15 -7.85 2.61 4.65
C SER A 15 -8.64 1.56 5.42
N LEU A 16 -9.92 1.35 5.12
CA LEU A 16 -10.77 0.40 5.86
C LEU A 16 -10.73 -1.02 5.29
N PHE A 17 -10.37 -1.18 4.03
CA PHE A 17 -10.31 -2.49 3.38
C PHE A 17 -9.37 -3.49 4.07
N PRO A 18 -8.16 -3.12 4.57
CA PRO A 18 -7.34 -4.03 5.36
C PRO A 18 -8.08 -4.58 6.59
N ALA A 19 -8.83 -3.72 7.29
CA ALA A 19 -9.62 -4.16 8.45
C ALA A 19 -10.75 -5.11 8.04
N ALA A 20 -11.43 -4.83 6.92
CA ALA A 20 -12.47 -5.72 6.40
C ALA A 20 -11.91 -7.11 6.03
N VAL A 21 -10.80 -7.16 5.29
CA VAL A 21 -10.14 -8.43 4.94
C VAL A 21 -9.71 -9.18 6.18
N PHE A 22 -9.13 -8.49 7.17
CA PHE A 22 -8.66 -9.12 8.40
C PHE A 22 -9.79 -9.71 9.25
N LEU A 23 -10.92 -9.00 9.37
CA LEU A 23 -12.07 -9.45 10.17
C LEU A 23 -12.88 -10.56 9.50
N LEU A 24 -12.93 -10.57 8.17
CA LEU A 24 -13.72 -11.55 7.39
C LEU A 24 -12.93 -12.82 7.06
N THR A 25 -11.60 -12.77 7.11
CA THR A 25 -10.76 -13.93 6.80
C THR A 25 -10.51 -14.74 8.06
N PRO A 26 -10.66 -16.08 8.03
CA PRO A 26 -10.37 -16.91 9.20
C PRO A 26 -8.89 -16.79 9.57
N ALA A 27 -8.61 -16.86 10.88
CA ALA A 27 -7.25 -16.76 11.40
C ALA A 27 -6.33 -17.85 10.82
N GLN A 28 -6.85 -19.03 10.52
CA GLN A 28 -6.11 -20.10 9.87
C GLN A 28 -6.88 -20.58 8.65
N ALA A 29 -6.18 -21.09 7.64
CA ALA A 29 -6.84 -21.80 6.55
C ALA A 29 -7.44 -23.10 7.10
N VAL A 30 -8.72 -23.32 6.84
CA VAL A 30 -9.50 -24.46 7.35
C VAL A 30 -9.99 -25.35 6.20
N SER A 31 -10.19 -24.77 5.01
CA SER A 31 -10.64 -25.52 3.82
C SER A 31 -9.51 -25.78 2.81
N PRO A 32 -9.62 -26.82 1.96
CA PRO A 32 -8.65 -27.08 0.90
C PRO A 32 -8.44 -25.88 -0.06
N ALA A 33 -9.51 -25.14 -0.36
CA ALA A 33 -9.44 -23.94 -1.18
C ALA A 33 -8.66 -22.81 -0.50
N GLU A 34 -8.82 -22.62 0.82
CA GLU A 34 -8.06 -21.64 1.59
C GLU A 34 -6.58 -22.01 1.68
N HIS A 35 -6.26 -23.30 1.80
CA HIS A 35 -4.87 -23.77 1.75
C HIS A 35 -4.22 -23.52 0.39
N GLN A 36 -4.95 -23.74 -0.71
CA GLN A 36 -4.47 -23.41 -2.06
C GLN A 36 -4.27 -21.90 -2.23
N LEU A 37 -5.19 -21.09 -1.73
CA LEU A 37 -5.05 -19.63 -1.77
C LEU A 37 -3.87 -19.14 -0.92
N ALA A 38 -3.66 -19.74 0.26
CA ALA A 38 -2.51 -19.47 1.11
C ALA A 38 -1.19 -19.78 0.39
N ALA A 39 -1.10 -20.95 -0.26
CA ALA A 39 0.05 -21.35 -1.05
C ALA A 39 0.28 -20.41 -2.25
N PHE A 40 -0.79 -20.04 -2.96
CA PHE A 40 -0.72 -19.08 -4.05
C PHE A 40 -0.19 -17.72 -3.58
N VAL A 41 -0.69 -17.21 -2.45
CA VAL A 41 -0.22 -15.95 -1.88
C VAL A 41 1.24 -16.04 -1.44
N ASP A 42 1.64 -17.16 -0.83
CA ASP A 42 3.01 -17.45 -0.39
C ASP A 42 4.00 -17.68 -1.55
N GLU A 43 3.53 -18.04 -2.74
CA GLU A 43 4.36 -18.34 -3.91
C GLU A 43 4.44 -17.16 -4.89
N TYR A 44 3.32 -16.45 -5.10
CA TYR A 44 3.20 -15.48 -6.21
C TYR A 44 3.01 -14.02 -5.77
N LEU A 45 2.39 -13.76 -4.63
CA LEU A 45 2.13 -12.39 -4.16
C LEU A 45 3.14 -11.92 -3.12
N PHE A 46 3.72 -12.86 -2.39
CA PHE A 46 4.76 -12.64 -1.41
C PHE A 46 5.81 -13.71 -1.60
N GLY A 47 7.00 -13.35 -2.12
CA GLY A 47 8.19 -14.11 -1.78
C GLY A 47 8.41 -13.94 -0.29
N GLN A 48 7.76 -14.77 0.53
CA GLN A 48 7.88 -14.89 1.97
C GLN A 48 8.49 -13.62 2.67
N GLY A 49 7.68 -12.64 3.06
CA GLY A 49 8.16 -11.32 3.53
C GLY A 49 8.29 -11.16 5.06
N TYR A 50 8.42 -9.90 5.53
CA TYR A 50 8.71 -9.41 6.91
C TYR A 50 7.89 -10.07 8.03
N TYR A 51 6.81 -10.72 7.66
CA TYR A 51 5.79 -11.30 8.52
C TYR A 51 5.82 -12.84 8.50
N LYS A 52 7.01 -13.46 8.57
CA LYS A 52 7.19 -14.90 8.87
C LYS A 52 7.95 -15.02 10.19
N PRO A 53 7.64 -15.99 11.08
CA PRO A 53 7.76 -17.40 10.69
C PRO A 53 6.68 -18.33 11.26
N GLU A 54 6.31 -19.35 10.48
CA GLU A 54 5.53 -20.57 10.78
C GLU A 54 4.16 -20.48 11.49
N ALA A 55 3.83 -19.35 12.12
CA ALA A 55 2.63 -19.12 12.93
C ALA A 55 1.85 -17.87 12.49
N TYR A 56 2.12 -17.32 11.30
CA TYR A 56 1.40 -16.14 10.81
C TYR A 56 -0.03 -16.52 10.35
N PRO A 57 -1.09 -15.93 10.92
CA PRO A 57 -2.47 -16.21 10.58
C PRO A 57 -2.73 -15.97 9.08
N PHE A 58 -3.48 -16.87 8.47
CA PHE A 58 -3.94 -16.77 7.08
C PHE A 58 -4.61 -15.40 6.81
N ALA A 59 -5.42 -14.91 7.75
CA ALA A 59 -6.02 -13.58 7.72
C ALA A 59 -5.03 -12.44 7.51
N ALA A 60 -3.90 -12.46 8.23
CA ALA A 60 -2.91 -11.40 8.16
C ALA A 60 -2.15 -11.42 6.83
N LYS A 61 -1.92 -12.61 6.26
CA LYS A 61 -1.34 -12.78 4.91
C LYS A 61 -2.24 -12.15 3.85
N LEU A 62 -3.51 -12.55 3.80
CA LEU A 62 -4.47 -12.03 2.82
C LEU A 62 -4.69 -10.52 2.97
N THR A 63 -4.79 -10.05 4.22
CA THR A 63 -4.89 -8.62 4.52
C THR A 63 -3.71 -7.84 3.93
N ASN A 64 -2.50 -8.36 4.07
CA ASN A 64 -1.30 -7.71 3.58
C ASN A 64 -1.27 -7.61 2.04
N SER A 65 -1.63 -8.71 1.37
CA SER A 65 -1.61 -8.84 -0.09
C SER A 65 -2.68 -8.02 -0.77
N PHE A 66 -3.93 -8.21 -0.36
CA PHE A 66 -5.05 -7.59 -1.04
C PHE A 66 -5.06 -6.09 -0.80
N SER A 67 -4.63 -5.63 0.36
CA SER A 67 -4.50 -4.21 0.62
C SER A 67 -3.40 -3.54 -0.20
N PHE A 68 -2.29 -4.23 -0.47
CA PHE A 68 -1.25 -3.76 -1.39
C PHE A 68 -1.80 -3.59 -2.81
N ILE A 69 -2.42 -4.65 -3.34
CA ILE A 69 -3.00 -4.65 -4.70
C ILE A 69 -4.04 -3.54 -4.82
N LEU A 70 -4.92 -3.41 -3.82
CA LEU A 70 -5.96 -2.39 -3.82
C LEU A 70 -5.36 -0.97 -3.81
N ALA A 71 -4.37 -0.70 -2.97
CA ALA A 71 -3.74 0.62 -2.88
C ALA A 71 -3.09 1.02 -4.23
N VAL A 72 -2.39 0.08 -4.86
CA VAL A 72 -1.78 0.28 -6.19
C VAL A 72 -2.84 0.53 -7.25
N ALA A 73 -3.84 -0.35 -7.36
CA ALA A 73 -4.90 -0.24 -8.36
C ALA A 73 -5.71 1.05 -8.21
N ALA A 74 -6.10 1.39 -6.98
CA ALA A 74 -6.85 2.62 -6.68
C ALA A 74 -6.05 3.86 -7.05
N ALA A 75 -4.75 3.91 -6.71
CA ALA A 75 -3.88 5.04 -7.04
C ALA A 75 -3.74 5.23 -8.57
N ILE A 76 -3.60 4.14 -9.32
CA ILE A 76 -3.50 4.18 -10.79
C ILE A 76 -4.83 4.66 -11.39
N ILE A 77 -5.95 4.01 -11.06
CA ILE A 77 -7.28 4.33 -11.61
C ILE A 77 -7.60 5.80 -11.36
N PHE A 78 -7.39 6.26 -10.13
CA PHE A 78 -7.70 7.63 -9.76
C PHE A 78 -6.77 8.64 -10.45
N SER A 79 -5.48 8.33 -10.59
CA SER A 79 -4.54 9.16 -11.34
C SER A 79 -4.95 9.31 -12.81
N LEU A 80 -5.34 8.21 -13.45
CA LEU A 80 -5.83 8.22 -14.83
C LEU A 80 -7.13 9.01 -14.98
N SER A 81 -8.04 8.91 -14.01
CA SER A 81 -9.30 9.67 -14.03
C SER A 81 -9.11 11.19 -13.96
N GLN A 82 -7.96 11.65 -13.46
CA GLN A 82 -7.62 13.07 -13.33
C GLN A 82 -6.49 13.49 -14.27
N TYR A 83 -6.20 12.72 -15.33
CA TYR A 83 -5.03 12.96 -16.18
C TYR A 83 -5.01 14.37 -16.82
N HIS A 84 -6.18 14.99 -17.00
CA HIS A 84 -6.30 16.30 -17.62
C HIS A 84 -6.03 17.47 -16.66
N LYS A 85 -5.81 17.21 -15.37
CA LYS A 85 -5.57 18.24 -14.35
C LYS A 85 -4.08 18.37 -14.09
N LYS A 86 -3.55 19.59 -14.29
CA LYS A 86 -2.21 19.95 -13.88
C LYS A 86 -2.16 20.21 -12.38
N ILE A 87 -1.11 19.72 -11.72
CA ILE A 87 -0.75 20.19 -10.39
C ILE A 87 -0.06 21.54 -10.53
N GLN A 88 -0.46 22.50 -9.70
CA GLN A 88 0.28 23.75 -9.57
C GLN A 88 1.50 23.49 -8.68
N PHE A 89 2.69 23.50 -9.29
CA PHE A 89 3.96 23.35 -8.59
C PHE A 89 4.43 24.70 -8.04
N ASP A 90 3.74 25.23 -7.05
CA ASP A 90 4.06 26.58 -6.55
C ASP A 90 5.24 26.59 -5.55
N SER A 91 5.95 25.46 -5.36
CA SER A 91 7.09 25.40 -4.45
C SER A 91 8.12 24.31 -4.78
N ALA A 92 9.40 24.60 -4.53
CA ALA A 92 10.52 23.63 -4.61
C ALA A 92 10.34 22.42 -3.66
N ASN A 93 9.50 22.56 -2.63
CA ASN A 93 9.20 21.53 -1.65
C ASN A 93 8.46 20.32 -2.24
N HIS A 94 7.79 20.48 -3.38
CA HIS A 94 7.05 19.40 -4.04
C HIS A 94 7.95 18.30 -4.59
N ILE A 95 9.13 18.65 -5.12
CA ILE A 95 10.10 17.70 -5.66
C ILE A 95 10.75 16.90 -4.53
N ILE A 96 11.19 17.60 -3.47
CA ILE A 96 11.76 16.96 -2.28
C ILE A 96 10.72 16.03 -1.63
N GLY A 97 9.47 16.49 -1.50
CA GLY A 97 8.36 15.67 -1.04
C GLY A 97 8.16 14.41 -1.88
N MET A 98 8.26 14.50 -3.22
CA MET A 98 8.18 13.34 -4.12
C MET A 98 9.24 12.29 -3.79
N PHE A 99 10.50 12.71 -3.66
CA PHE A 99 11.61 11.79 -3.36
C PHE A 99 11.43 11.12 -2.00
N ILE A 100 10.97 11.86 -0.99
CA ILE A 100 10.65 11.32 0.34
C ILE A 100 9.53 10.27 0.23
N PHE A 101 8.44 10.57 -0.48
CA PHE A 101 7.33 9.63 -0.67
C PHE A 101 7.74 8.39 -1.45
N LEU A 102 8.58 8.52 -2.48
CA LEU A 102 9.11 7.38 -3.24
C LEU A 102 10.02 6.50 -2.38
N ALA A 103 10.88 7.09 -1.55
CA ALA A 103 11.72 6.34 -0.63
C ALA A 103 10.87 5.58 0.41
N LEU A 104 9.85 6.23 0.97
CA LEU A 104 8.89 5.59 1.88
C LEU A 104 8.08 4.48 1.19
N MET A 105 7.67 4.67 -0.05
CA MET A 105 7.01 3.63 -0.85
C MET A 105 7.94 2.45 -1.09
N ALA A 106 9.17 2.69 -1.55
CA ALA A 106 10.15 1.63 -1.78
C ALA A 106 10.43 0.87 -0.48
N PHE A 107 10.57 1.57 0.65
CA PHE A 107 10.71 0.95 1.96
C PHE A 107 9.49 0.10 2.36
N THR A 108 8.27 0.62 2.21
CA THR A 108 7.04 -0.13 2.55
C THR A 108 6.77 -1.32 1.63
N VAL A 109 7.14 -1.23 0.35
CA VAL A 109 7.15 -2.36 -0.60
C VAL A 109 8.23 -3.36 -0.21
N TRP A 110 9.43 -2.90 0.16
CA TRP A 110 10.49 -3.77 0.63
C TRP A 110 10.09 -4.52 1.91
N LEU A 111 9.46 -3.85 2.89
CA LEU A 111 8.86 -4.49 4.07
C LEU A 111 7.75 -5.49 3.71
N THR A 112 7.12 -5.33 2.55
CA THR A 112 6.13 -6.28 2.04
C THR A 112 6.83 -7.54 1.52
N VAL A 113 8.02 -7.42 0.92
CA VAL A 113 8.72 -8.52 0.21
C VAL A 113 9.80 -9.22 1.03
N VAL A 114 10.55 -8.54 1.90
CA VAL A 114 11.72 -9.14 2.57
C VAL A 114 11.38 -9.68 3.95
N HIS A 115 11.69 -10.97 4.18
CA HIS A 115 11.69 -11.60 5.51
C HIS A 115 12.41 -10.78 6.56
N GLN A 116 11.78 -10.63 7.71
CA GLN A 116 12.47 -10.23 8.92
C GLN A 116 12.23 -11.30 9.96
N ASP A 117 13.34 -11.90 10.38
CA ASP A 117 13.35 -12.85 11.47
C ASP A 117 13.02 -12.09 12.76
N PHE A 118 11.89 -12.43 13.36
CA PHE A 118 11.58 -11.94 14.70
C PHE A 118 12.56 -12.58 15.69
N SER A 119 13.33 -11.75 16.39
CA SER A 119 14.09 -12.24 17.53
C SER A 119 13.10 -12.65 18.62
N MET A 120 12.99 -13.95 18.88
CA MET A 120 12.23 -14.44 20.03
C MET A 120 13.00 -14.08 21.30
N THR A 121 12.77 -12.89 21.85
CA THR A 121 13.28 -12.57 23.19
C THR A 121 12.42 -13.29 24.21
N LYS A 122 12.93 -14.39 24.80
CA LYS A 122 12.36 -15.00 26.01
C LYS A 122 12.60 -14.05 27.20
N GLY A 123 11.76 -13.04 27.36
CA GLY A 123 11.84 -12.05 28.43
C GLY A 123 10.50 -11.91 29.15
N VAL A 124 10.54 -12.03 30.47
CA VAL A 124 9.39 -12.11 31.38
C VAL A 124 8.56 -10.81 31.34
N SER A 125 7.39 -10.86 30.70
CA SER A 125 6.26 -10.00 31.02
C SER A 125 4.96 -10.77 30.83
N PHE A 126 3.97 -10.46 31.66
CA PHE A 126 2.74 -11.22 31.85
C PHE A 126 1.97 -11.45 30.53
N GLY A 127 1.98 -12.68 30.01
CA GLY A 127 1.29 -13.05 28.75
C GLY A 127 2.05 -13.98 27.79
N THR A 128 2.98 -14.79 28.29
CA THR A 128 3.85 -15.70 27.52
C THR A 128 3.10 -16.82 26.78
N LYS A 129 2.88 -16.62 25.48
CA LYS A 129 3.13 -17.59 24.39
C LYS A 129 3.96 -16.84 23.34
N ALA A 130 4.43 -17.48 22.28
CA ALA A 130 5.02 -16.76 21.14
C ALA A 130 3.99 -15.74 20.62
N SER A 131 4.01 -14.54 21.16
CA SER A 131 2.99 -13.53 20.97
C SER A 131 3.55 -12.57 19.95
N PHE A 132 2.80 -12.42 18.86
CA PHE A 132 2.81 -11.21 18.05
C PHE A 132 3.27 -10.00 18.88
N HIS A 133 4.34 -9.33 18.49
CA HIS A 133 4.63 -8.02 19.08
C HIS A 133 3.54 -6.98 18.73
N ASN A 134 2.64 -7.29 17.78
CA ASN A 134 1.52 -6.43 17.42
C ASN A 134 0.19 -7.01 17.93
N ASN A 135 -0.39 -6.36 18.93
CA ASN A 135 -1.84 -6.32 19.15
C ASN A 135 -2.55 -6.18 17.77
N PRO A 136 -3.64 -6.92 17.47
CA PRO A 136 -4.39 -6.78 16.23
C PRO A 136 -4.67 -5.33 15.82
N VAL A 137 -4.88 -4.44 16.80
CA VAL A 137 -5.03 -3.00 16.58
C VAL A 137 -3.77 -2.36 15.99
N LEU A 138 -2.59 -2.68 16.52
CA LEU A 138 -1.31 -2.17 16.01
C LEU A 138 -1.02 -2.74 14.62
N PHE A 139 -1.34 -4.01 14.36
CA PHE A 139 -1.23 -4.59 13.02
C PHE A 139 -2.10 -3.82 12.02
N LEU A 140 -3.38 -3.64 12.33
CA LEU A 140 -4.30 -2.91 11.45
C LEU A 140 -3.87 -1.45 11.25
N PHE A 141 -3.40 -0.78 12.30
CA PHE A 141 -2.84 0.57 12.19
C PHE A 141 -1.66 0.63 11.21
N MET A 142 -0.69 -0.28 11.35
CA MET A 142 0.45 -0.37 10.44
C MET A 142 0.02 -0.68 9.00
N MET A 143 -1.01 -1.50 8.81
CA MET A 143 -1.60 -1.78 7.51
C MET A 143 -2.23 -0.55 6.87
N VAL A 144 -2.94 0.28 7.64
CA VAL A 144 -3.50 1.56 7.18
C VAL A 144 -2.38 2.52 6.78
N CYS A 145 -1.34 2.66 7.61
CA CYS A 145 -0.20 3.51 7.30
C CYS A 145 0.50 3.06 6.00
N LYS A 146 0.79 1.76 5.89
CA LYS A 146 1.44 1.17 4.72
C LYS A 146 0.64 1.44 3.43
N THR A 147 -0.64 1.12 3.45
CA THR A 147 -1.52 1.26 2.27
C THR A 147 -1.70 2.72 1.86
N SER A 148 -1.80 3.62 2.83
CA SER A 148 -1.86 5.06 2.59
C SER A 148 -0.57 5.59 1.95
N VAL A 149 0.59 5.21 2.48
CA VAL A 149 1.90 5.62 1.93
C VAL A 149 2.04 5.17 0.47
N ILE A 150 1.70 3.90 0.18
CA ILE A 150 1.77 3.36 -1.19
C ILE A 150 0.81 4.09 -2.12
N TYR A 151 -0.44 4.29 -1.68
CA TYR A 151 -1.44 5.01 -2.46
C TYR A 151 -0.97 6.43 -2.81
N PHE A 152 -0.57 7.22 -1.79
CA PHE A 152 -0.16 8.61 -1.99
C PHE A 152 1.11 8.73 -2.82
N ALA A 153 2.10 7.86 -2.63
CA ALA A 153 3.35 7.91 -3.39
C ALA A 153 3.14 7.65 -4.88
N ILE A 154 2.34 6.63 -5.23
CA ILE A 154 1.99 6.34 -6.63
C ILE A 154 1.16 7.50 -7.20
N ARG A 155 0.13 7.93 -6.47
CA ARG A 155 -0.78 9.01 -6.88
C ARG A 155 -0.03 10.30 -7.19
N TYR A 156 0.87 10.69 -6.30
CA TYR A 156 1.65 11.91 -6.42
C TYR A 156 2.64 11.82 -7.58
N THR A 157 3.35 10.70 -7.72
CA THR A 157 4.29 10.46 -8.83
C THR A 157 3.60 10.53 -10.18
N LEU A 158 2.45 9.87 -10.34
CA LEU A 158 1.69 9.90 -11.58
C LEU A 158 1.14 11.29 -11.88
N ALA A 159 0.73 12.05 -10.87
CA ALA A 159 0.26 13.41 -11.07
C ALA A 159 1.39 14.36 -11.51
N VAL A 160 2.59 14.17 -10.96
CA VAL A 160 3.79 14.91 -11.38
C VAL A 160 4.11 14.60 -12.83
N LEU A 161 4.20 13.31 -13.17
CA LEU A 161 4.48 12.85 -14.53
C LEU A 161 3.46 13.39 -15.53
N THR A 162 2.17 13.33 -15.18
CA THR A 162 1.11 13.82 -16.05
C THR A 162 1.22 15.32 -16.30
N THR A 163 1.49 16.10 -15.24
CA THR A 163 1.65 17.55 -15.36
C THR A 163 2.85 17.89 -16.26
N PHE A 164 3.99 17.21 -16.05
CA PHE A 164 5.17 17.34 -16.89
C PHE A 164 4.86 17.03 -18.37
N LEU A 165 4.14 15.94 -18.66
CA LEU A 165 3.77 15.57 -20.02
C LEU A 165 2.85 16.61 -20.69
N LEU A 166 1.90 17.19 -19.94
CA LEU A 166 1.01 18.24 -20.44
C LEU A 166 1.79 19.52 -20.75
N GLU A 167 2.67 19.96 -19.85
CA GLU A 167 3.53 21.13 -20.07
C GLU A 167 4.49 20.95 -21.24
N TRP A 168 5.07 19.75 -21.36
CA TRP A 168 5.93 19.39 -22.49
C TRP A 168 5.17 19.42 -23.82
N LYS A 169 3.94 18.91 -23.85
CA LYS A 169 3.06 18.98 -25.02
C LYS A 169 2.80 20.43 -25.44
N GLU A 170 2.41 21.28 -24.50
CA GLU A 170 2.14 22.70 -24.76
C GLU A 170 3.39 23.48 -25.20
N TYR A 171 4.57 23.13 -24.68
CA TYR A 171 5.83 23.70 -25.13
C TYR A 171 6.13 23.36 -26.60
N ARG A 172 5.93 22.09 -27.00
CA ARG A 172 6.12 21.68 -28.40
C ARG A 172 5.12 22.36 -29.34
N GLU A 173 3.87 22.51 -28.93
CA GLU A 173 2.83 23.20 -29.72
C GLU A 173 3.13 24.69 -29.89
N ARG A 174 3.73 25.35 -28.88
CA ARG A 174 4.18 26.74 -29.00
C ARG A 174 5.36 26.89 -29.95
N LYS A 175 6.35 26.01 -29.87
CA LYS A 175 7.52 26.04 -30.77
C LYS A 175 7.19 25.70 -32.22
N GLY A 176 6.22 24.82 -32.48
CA GLY A 176 5.81 24.47 -33.84
C GLY A 176 4.98 25.55 -34.55
N LYS A 177 4.56 26.60 -33.83
CA LYS A 177 3.80 27.74 -34.37
C LYS A 177 4.65 28.99 -34.60
N GLN A 178 5.93 28.97 -34.21
CA GLN A 178 6.93 30.02 -34.47
C GLN A 178 7.77 29.62 -35.68
#